data_AF-A9WPR2-F1
#
_entry.id   AF-A9WPR2-F1
#
_cell.length_a   1.000
_cell.length_b   1.000
_cell.length_c   1.000
_cell.angle_alpha   90.00
_cell.angle_beta   90.00
_cell.angle_gamma   90.00
#
_symmetry.space_group_name_H-M   'P 1'
#
loop_
_entity.id
_entity.type
_entity.pdbx_description
1 polymer ?
#
loop_
_entity_poly.entity_id
_entity_poly.type
_entity_poly.pdbx_seq_one_letter_code
_entity_poly.pdbx_strand_id
1 'polypeptide(L)'
;MSELWDRAADRFDRWTQSLWAPLAIPLVDAAALQPGEAVFDACCGTGASAFLAAKALGSAGVVTAVDLSTQMVSAAQNTARLLDVP
;
A
#
# COMPACT_ATOMS: atom_id res chain seq x y z
N MET A 1 -20.10 4.91 2.83
CA MET A 1 -18.77 5.58 2.93
C MET A 1 -17.76 4.98 1.95
N SER A 2 -17.74 3.66 1.71
CA SER A 2 -16.88 3.01 0.70
C SER A 2 -17.14 3.46 -0.75
N GLU A 3 -18.41 3.69 -1.12
CA GLU A 3 -18.82 3.99 -2.50
C GLU A 3 -18.07 5.17 -3.16
N LEU A 4 -17.70 6.19 -2.37
CA LEU A 4 -16.90 7.31 -2.87
C LEU A 4 -15.51 6.84 -3.33
N TRP A 5 -14.86 6.02 -2.51
CA TRP A 5 -13.53 5.49 -2.78
C TRP A 5 -13.56 4.40 -3.84
N ASP A 6 -14.62 3.59 -3.88
CA ASP A 6 -14.84 2.62 -4.96
C ASP A 6 -14.88 3.32 -6.32
N ARG A 7 -15.62 4.43 -6.44
CA ARG A 7 -15.67 5.24 -7.67
C ARG A 7 -14.39 6.00 -7.97
N ALA A 8 -13.58 6.28 -6.95
CA ALA A 8 -12.36 7.04 -7.08
C ALA A 8 -11.12 6.17 -7.35
N ALA A 9 -11.20 4.84 -7.19
CA ALA A 9 -10.05 3.94 -7.23
C ALA A 9 -9.16 4.15 -8.45
N ASP A 10 -9.72 4.15 -9.65
CA ASP A 10 -8.94 4.39 -10.88
C ASP A 10 -8.25 5.74 -10.88
N ARG A 11 -8.92 6.79 -10.37
CA ARG A 11 -8.32 8.14 -10.29
C ARG A 11 -7.24 8.19 -9.24
N PHE A 12 -7.47 7.57 -8.09
CA PHE A 12 -6.50 7.47 -7.01
C PHE A 12 -5.24 6.77 -7.50
N ASP A 13 -5.39 5.64 -8.20
CA ASP A 13 -4.26 4.87 -8.71
C ASP A 13 -3.42 5.63 -9.75
N ARG A 14 -4.07 6.41 -10.61
CA ARG A 14 -3.37 7.28 -11.57
C ARG A 14 -2.44 8.29 -10.92
N TRP A 15 -2.68 8.62 -9.64
CA TRP A 15 -1.87 9.57 -8.89
C TRP A 15 -0.76 8.88 -8.10
N THR A 16 -0.69 7.54 -8.10
CA THR A 16 0.30 6.78 -7.33
C THR A 16 1.72 7.23 -7.61
N GLN A 17 2.12 7.32 -8.89
CA GLN A 17 3.50 7.68 -9.24
C GLN A 17 3.84 9.15 -8.93
N SER A 18 2.87 10.06 -9.04
CA SER A 18 3.12 11.50 -8.88
C SER A 18 2.84 12.05 -7.49
N LEU A 19 2.13 11.30 -6.64
CA LEU A 19 1.72 11.75 -5.31
C LEU A 19 1.90 10.68 -4.23
N TRP A 20 1.27 9.51 -4.37
CA TRP A 20 1.22 8.55 -3.25
C TRP A 20 2.56 7.87 -2.98
N ALA A 21 3.28 7.42 -4.00
CA ALA A 21 4.61 6.83 -3.83
C ALA A 21 5.63 7.85 -3.28
N PRO A 22 5.72 9.10 -3.79
CA PRO A 22 6.57 10.12 -3.18
C PRO A 22 6.24 10.41 -1.71
N LEU A 23 4.96 10.41 -1.33
CA LEU A 23 4.55 10.64 0.06
C LEU A 23 4.77 9.41 0.96
N ALA A 24 4.73 8.21 0.41
CA ALA A 24 4.93 6.97 1.15
C ALA A 24 6.39 6.76 1.59
N ILE A 25 7.37 7.29 0.84
CA ILE A 25 8.80 7.20 1.19
C ILE A 25 9.09 7.80 2.58
N PRO A 26 8.85 9.10 2.84
CA PRO A 26 9.14 9.68 4.14
C PRO A 26 8.30 9.08 5.27
N LEU A 27 7.11 8.54 4.97
CA LEU A 27 6.28 7.83 5.94
C LEU A 27 6.96 6.53 6.40
N VAL A 28 7.40 5.69 5.46
CA VAL A 28 8.06 4.41 5.77
C VAL A 28 9.43 4.65 6.41
N ASP A 29 10.18 5.66 5.95
CA ASP A 29 11.45 6.05 6.57
C ASP A 29 11.26 6.47 8.03
N ALA A 30 10.25 7.30 8.32
CA ALA A 30 9.95 7.75 9.67
C ALA A 30 9.47 6.61 10.59
N ALA A 31 8.84 5.57 10.04
CA ALA A 31 8.42 4.39 10.80
C ALA A 31 9.61 3.54 11.27
N ALA A 32 10.80 3.73 10.67
CA ALA A 32 12.04 3.06 11.06
C ALA A 32 11.90 1.53 11.18
N LEU A 33 11.14 0.93 10.25
CA LEU A 33 10.83 -0.49 10.22
C LEU A 33 12.09 -1.35 10.21
N GLN A 34 12.07 -2.44 10.96
CA GLN A 34 13.17 -3.41 11.00
C GLN A 34 12.82 -4.66 10.17
N PRO A 35 13.82 -5.31 9.54
CA PRO A 35 13.59 -6.55 8.83
C PRO A 35 12.91 -7.62 9.70
N GLY A 36 11.90 -8.29 9.16
CA GLY A 36 11.14 -9.33 9.86
C GLY A 36 10.01 -8.85 10.77
N GLU A 37 9.80 -7.53 10.92
CA GLU A 37 8.63 -7.04 11.67
C GLU A 37 7.30 -7.30 10.95
N ALA A 38 6.21 -7.16 11.70
CA ALA A 38 4.85 -7.18 11.19
C ALA A 38 4.26 -5.77 11.22
N VAL A 39 3.70 -5.32 10.10
CA VAL A 39 3.11 -3.99 9.93
C VAL A 39 1.64 -4.10 9.58
N PHE A 40 0.84 -3.20 10.16
CA PHE A 40 -0.55 -3.00 9.78
C PHE A 40 -0.72 -1.65 9.10
N ASP A 41 -1.11 -1.65 7.83
CA ASP A 41 -1.36 -0.44 7.04
C ASP A 41 -2.87 -0.20 6.92
N ALA A 42 -3.36 0.82 7.64
CA ALA A 42 -4.77 1.17 7.68
C ALA A 42 -5.11 2.19 6.59
N CYS A 43 -6.17 1.92 5.82
CA CYS A 43 -6.58 2.73 4.67
C CYS A 43 -5.49 2.75 3.58
N CYS A 44 -5.02 1.56 3.20
CA CYS A 44 -3.86 1.40 2.34
C CYS A 44 -4.06 1.92 0.90
N GLY A 45 -5.29 2.25 0.50
CA GLY A 45 -5.61 2.67 -0.86
C GLY A 45 -5.14 1.62 -1.87
N THR A 46 -4.40 2.06 -2.90
CA THR A 46 -3.82 1.15 -3.89
C THR A 46 -2.43 0.61 -3.50
N GLY A 47 -2.02 0.77 -2.24
CA GLY A 47 -0.92 0.02 -1.63
C GLY A 47 0.44 0.72 -1.59
N ALA A 48 0.54 2.01 -1.90
CA ALA A 48 1.83 2.71 -2.04
C ALA A 48 2.74 2.58 -0.80
N SER A 49 2.20 2.80 0.40
CA SER A 49 2.92 2.60 1.67
C SER A 49 3.16 1.13 1.97
N ALA A 50 2.16 0.27 1.78
CA ALA A 50 2.26 -1.17 2.03
C ALA A 50 3.40 -1.84 1.25
N PHE A 51 3.59 -1.51 -0.03
CA PHE A 51 4.66 -2.10 -0.85
C PHE A 51 6.05 -1.63 -0.42
N LEU A 52 6.19 -0.35 -0.07
CA LEU A 52 7.45 0.17 0.46
C LEU A 52 7.77 -0.43 1.83
N ALA A 53 6.77 -0.59 2.70
CA ALA A 53 6.91 -1.28 3.97
C ALA A 53 7.34 -2.74 3.76
N ALA A 54 6.67 -3.49 2.88
CA ALA A 54 7.03 -4.87 2.58
C ALA A 54 8.48 -5.01 2.10
N LYS A 55 8.94 -4.07 1.26
CA LYS A 55 10.34 -4.01 0.82
C LYS A 55 11.31 -3.77 1.99
N ALA A 56 10.97 -2.87 2.92
CA ALA A 56 11.81 -2.57 4.09
C ALA A 56 11.91 -3.75 5.06
N LEU A 57 10.82 -4.49 5.25
CA LEU A 57 10.76 -5.64 6.15
C LEU A 57 11.47 -6.89 5.59
N GLY A 58 11.63 -6.99 4.27
CA GLY A 58 12.24 -8.14 3.61
C GLY A 58 11.38 -9.42 3.69
N SER A 59 11.94 -10.55 3.27
CA SER A 59 11.20 -11.81 3.07
C SER A 59 10.67 -12.46 4.35
N ALA A 60 11.20 -12.10 5.51
CA ALA A 60 10.72 -12.59 6.80
C ALA A 60 9.61 -11.70 7.39
N GLY A 61 9.36 -10.53 6.79
CA GLY A 61 8.38 -9.56 7.24
C GLY A 61 6.97 -9.83 6.73
N VAL A 62 5.98 -9.22 7.37
CA VAL A 62 4.58 -9.32 6.97
C VAL A 62 3.93 -7.94 6.99
N VAL A 63 3.22 -7.59 5.92
CA VAL A 63 2.34 -6.42 5.89
C VAL A 63 0.89 -6.89 5.79
N THR A 64 0.06 -6.47 6.73
CA THR A 64 -1.40 -6.57 6.62
C THR A 64 -1.94 -5.21 6.21
N ALA A 65 -2.29 -5.06 4.95
CA ALA A 65 -2.83 -3.82 4.40
C ALA A 65 -4.34 -3.93 4.22
N VAL A 66 -5.08 -2.95 4.74
CA VAL A 66 -6.55 -2.95 4.65
C VAL A 66 -7.08 -1.63 4.13
N ASP A 67 -8.12 -1.72 3.32
CA ASP A 67 -8.92 -0.57 2.92
C ASP A 67 -10.40 -0.95 2.94
N LEU A 68 -11.26 0.03 3.21
CA LEU A 68 -12.71 -0.16 3.21
C LEU A 68 -13.23 -0.33 1.77
N SER A 69 -12.54 0.24 0.78
CA SER A 69 -12.90 0.12 -0.63
C SER A 69 -12.38 -1.18 -1.23
N THR A 70 -13.31 -2.01 -1.72
CA THR A 70 -12.95 -3.26 -2.40
C THR A 70 -12.24 -2.99 -3.73
N GLN A 71 -12.52 -1.85 -4.39
CA GLN A 71 -11.84 -1.46 -5.61
C GLN A 71 -10.38 -1.05 -5.35
N MET A 72 -10.11 -0.32 -4.26
CA MET A 72 -8.75 0.01 -3.83
C MET A 72 -7.94 -1.26 -3.54
N VAL A 73 -8.50 -2.18 -2.74
CA VAL A 73 -7.85 -3.46 -2.43
C VAL A 73 -7.62 -4.29 -3.69
N SER A 74 -8.57 -4.32 -4.63
CA SER A 74 -8.40 -5.06 -5.89
C SER A 74 -7.26 -4.48 -6.74
N ALA A 75 -7.14 -3.16 -6.82
CA ALA A 75 -6.03 -2.50 -7.50
C ALA A 75 -4.69 -2.77 -6.80
N ALA A 76 -4.65 -2.68 -5.46
CA ALA A 76 -3.47 -3.03 -4.68
C ALA A 76 -3.04 -4.48 -4.92
N GLN A 77 -3.97 -5.44 -4.90
CA GLN A 77 -3.67 -6.85 -5.18
C GLN A 77 -3.16 -7.10 -6.60
N ASN A 78 -3.67 -6.38 -7.60
CA ASN A 78 -3.15 -6.44 -8.96
C ASN A 78 -1.68 -5.98 -8.99
N THR A 79 -1.39 -4.84 -8.36
CA THR A 79 -0.03 -4.30 -8.26
C THR A 79 0.89 -5.22 -7.47
N ALA A 80 0.43 -5.80 -6.36
CA ALA A 80 1.18 -6.74 -5.54
C ALA A 80 1.66 -7.94 -6.38
N ARG A 81 0.76 -8.52 -7.19
CA ARG A 81 1.09 -9.59 -8.14
C ARG A 81 2.13 -9.18 -9.19
N LEU A 82 2.07 -7.93 -9.68
CA LEU A 82 3.04 -7.42 -10.65
C LEU A 82 4.42 -7.17 -10.03
N LEU A 83 4.45 -6.81 -8.74
CA LEU A 83 5.68 -6.55 -8.00
C LEU A 83 6.25 -7.79 -7.31
N ASP A 84 5.56 -8.93 -7.39
CA ASP A 84 5.88 -10.17 -6.66
C ASP A 84 6.01 -9.94 -5.13
N VAL A 85 5.11 -9.12 -4.60
CA VAL A 85 4.97 -8.86 -3.17
C VAL A 85 3.74 -9.62 -2.66
N PRO A 86 3.86 -10.41 -1.58
CA PRO A 86 2.76 -11.21 -1.02
C PRO A 86 1.61 -10.36 -0.47
#